data_AF-A0A3N7ACM1-F1
#
_entry.id   AF-A0A3N7ACM1-F1
#
_cell.length_a   1.000
_cell.length_b   1.000
_cell.length_c   1.000
_cell.angle_alpha   90.00
_cell.angle_beta   90.00
_cell.angle_gamma   90.00
#
_symmetry.space_group_name_H-M   'P 1'
#
loop_
_entity.id
_entity.type
_entity.pdbx_description
1 polymer ?
#
loop_
_entity_poly.entity_id
_entity_poly.type
_entity_poly.pdbx_seq_one_letter_code
_entity_poly.pdbx_strand_id
1 'polypeptide(L)'
;MKEKNVQHEAEVLHQKKLVLENIKAQEEERKRIAVMIHDDIGNRLNILSLWLNNLDTQGDDLIKKNIYSQMSSLIDAARSISHSLYPVNLESVGLVLYVEELISNLSHKINISLQVMPGYEKKDLFVEVQLYRIIQEFTTNVIKHSNAADLWIYIKDYPENMAVIISDNGQGFEYEDVKKGMGIKNIESRIKSMNATHKWKKTFSNKGSRLIIKIPKHHEFPNQTSTD
;
A
#
# COMPACT_ATOMS: atom_id res chain seq x y z
N MET A 1 -2.88 25.61 35.05
CA MET A 1 -2.16 25.43 33.76
C MET A 1 -1.63 24.02 33.56
N LYS A 2 -0.94 23.41 34.53
CA LYS A 2 -0.45 22.01 34.42
C LYS A 2 -1.57 20.97 34.20
N GLU A 3 -2.67 21.00 34.97
CA GLU A 3 -3.79 20.06 34.79
C GLU A 3 -4.49 20.17 33.43
N LYS A 4 -4.66 21.40 32.92
CA LYS A 4 -5.26 21.64 31.60
C LYS A 4 -4.37 21.12 30.46
N ASN A 5 -3.04 21.17 30.63
CA ASN A 5 -2.09 20.57 29.69
C ASN A 5 -2.12 19.03 29.77
N VAL A 6 -2.19 18.46 30.97
CA VAL A 6 -2.28 16.99 31.15
C VAL A 6 -3.57 16.43 30.55
N GLN A 7 -4.71 17.11 30.77
CA GLN A 7 -5.98 16.72 30.14
C GLN A 7 -5.92 16.83 28.61
N HIS A 8 -5.33 17.90 28.09
CA HIS A 8 -5.17 18.06 26.64
C HIS A 8 -4.25 16.98 26.03
N GLU A 9 -3.14 16.65 26.69
CA GLU A 9 -2.25 15.57 26.26
C GLU A 9 -2.94 14.20 26.28
N ALA A 10 -3.70 13.91 27.33
CA ALA A 10 -4.48 12.67 27.44
C ALA A 10 -5.54 12.57 26.33
N GLU A 11 -6.21 13.66 26.01
CA GLU A 11 -7.21 13.69 24.95
C GLU A 11 -6.59 13.51 23.55
N VAL A 12 -5.44 14.16 23.29
CA VAL A 12 -4.68 13.95 22.04
C VAL A 12 -4.19 12.50 21.92
N LEU A 13 -3.74 11.90 23.02
CA LEU A 13 -3.32 10.50 23.04
C LEU A 13 -4.50 9.56 22.79
N HIS A 14 -5.65 9.82 23.40
CA HIS A 14 -6.87 9.05 23.19
C HIS A 14 -7.33 9.11 21.73
N GLN A 15 -7.35 10.31 21.12
CA GLN A 15 -7.67 10.47 19.70
C GLN A 15 -6.67 9.73 18.79
N LYS A 16 -5.38 9.77 19.09
CA LYS A 16 -4.36 9.00 18.35
C LYS A 16 -4.63 7.49 18.43
N LYS A 17 -4.99 6.99 19.61
CA LYS A 17 -5.31 5.57 19.84
C LYS A 17 -6.53 5.15 19.02
N LEU A 18 -7.62 5.92 19.05
CA LEU A 18 -8.83 5.63 18.27
C LEU A 18 -8.56 5.58 16.76
N VAL A 19 -7.77 6.50 16.23
CA VAL A 19 -7.37 6.50 14.81
C VAL A 19 -6.58 5.24 14.47
N LEU A 20 -5.63 4.86 15.33
CA LEU A 20 -4.83 3.65 15.13
C LEU A 20 -5.69 2.38 15.15
N GLU A 21 -6.59 2.25 16.13
CA GLU A 21 -7.51 1.12 16.24
C GLU A 21 -8.44 1.02 15.03
N ASN A 22 -8.96 2.15 14.55
CA ASN A 22 -9.79 2.18 13.35
C ASN A 22 -9.03 1.72 12.10
N ILE A 23 -7.79 2.18 11.92
CA ILE A 23 -6.93 1.74 10.80
C ILE A 23 -6.63 0.25 10.90
N LYS A 24 -6.30 -0.26 12.09
CA LYS A 24 -6.04 -1.69 12.29
C LYS A 24 -7.26 -2.53 11.97
N ALA A 25 -8.42 -2.19 12.51
CA ALA A 25 -9.68 -2.89 12.22
C ALA A 25 -10.02 -2.86 10.73
N GLN A 26 -9.81 -1.72 10.06
CA GLN A 26 -10.04 -1.61 8.62
C GLN A 26 -9.08 -2.49 7.80
N GLU A 27 -7.79 -2.55 8.17
CA GLU A 27 -6.82 -3.41 7.48
C GLU A 27 -7.06 -4.90 7.77
N GLU A 28 -7.48 -5.26 8.98
CA GLU A 28 -7.88 -6.63 9.32
C GLU A 28 -9.08 -7.09 8.50
N GLU A 29 -10.11 -6.24 8.36
CA GLU A 29 -11.28 -6.57 7.55
C GLU A 29 -10.92 -6.66 6.06
N ARG A 30 -10.08 -5.74 5.57
CA ARG A 30 -9.54 -5.82 4.21
C ARG A 30 -8.74 -7.10 3.98
N LYS A 31 -7.90 -7.50 4.95
CA LYS A 31 -7.14 -8.76 4.92
C LYS A 31 -8.10 -9.95 4.86
N ARG A 32 -9.11 -9.98 5.73
CA ARG A 32 -10.11 -11.06 5.78
C ARG A 32 -10.83 -11.22 4.44
N ILE A 33 -11.30 -10.13 3.84
CA ILE A 33 -11.99 -10.17 2.55
C ILE A 33 -11.02 -10.57 1.42
N ALA A 34 -9.81 -10.02 1.40
CA ALA A 34 -8.82 -10.34 0.37
C ALA A 34 -8.42 -11.81 0.38
N VAL A 35 -8.16 -12.38 1.57
CA VAL A 35 -7.86 -13.80 1.76
C VAL A 35 -9.05 -14.65 1.33
N MET A 36 -10.27 -14.31 1.74
CA MET A 36 -11.47 -15.03 1.31
C MET A 36 -11.66 -15.04 -0.22
N ILE A 37 -11.39 -13.93 -0.90
CA ILE A 37 -11.47 -13.88 -2.37
C ILE A 37 -10.36 -14.73 -3.00
N HIS A 38 -9.12 -14.60 -2.52
CA HIS A 38 -7.99 -15.37 -3.04
C HIS A 38 -8.23 -16.88 -2.89
N ASP A 39 -8.62 -17.30 -1.69
CA ASP A 39 -8.70 -18.70 -1.32
C ASP A 39 -10.01 -19.37 -1.73
N ASP A 40 -11.16 -18.68 -1.68
CA ASP A 40 -12.43 -19.30 -2.06
C ASP A 40 -12.69 -19.13 -3.56
N ILE A 41 -12.65 -17.90 -4.09
CA ILE A 41 -12.95 -17.65 -5.50
C ILE A 41 -11.79 -18.09 -6.39
N GLY A 42 -10.55 -17.68 -6.07
CA GLY A 42 -9.37 -18.00 -6.86
C GLY A 42 -9.13 -19.51 -6.98
N ASN A 43 -9.21 -20.25 -5.87
CA ASN A 43 -9.01 -21.71 -5.89
C ASN A 43 -10.14 -22.46 -6.61
N ARG A 44 -11.40 -22.04 -6.46
CA ARG A 44 -12.51 -22.68 -7.20
C ARG A 44 -12.36 -22.52 -8.70
N LEU A 45 -11.97 -21.32 -9.16
CA LEU A 45 -11.73 -21.08 -10.58
C LEU A 45 -10.53 -21.91 -11.09
N ASN A 46 -9.46 -22.06 -10.29
CA ASN A 46 -8.34 -22.94 -10.61
C ASN A 46 -8.80 -24.41 -10.75
N ILE A 47 -9.60 -24.93 -9.81
CA ILE A 47 -10.13 -26.29 -9.88
C ILE A 47 -10.99 -26.50 -11.14
N LEU A 48 -11.86 -25.54 -11.46
CA LEU A 48 -12.67 -25.61 -12.67
C LEU A 48 -11.80 -25.59 -13.95
N SER A 49 -10.74 -24.77 -13.97
CA SER A 49 -9.77 -24.75 -15.07
C SER A 49 -9.09 -26.12 -15.26
N LEU A 50 -8.70 -26.78 -14.16
CA LEU A 50 -8.11 -28.12 -14.18
C LEU A 50 -9.11 -29.17 -14.67
N TRP A 51 -10.36 -29.13 -14.21
CA TRP A 51 -11.40 -30.06 -14.67
C TRP A 51 -11.67 -29.89 -16.16
N LEU A 52 -11.76 -28.66 -16.66
CA LEU A 52 -11.93 -28.39 -18.09
C LEU A 52 -10.77 -28.91 -18.92
N ASN A 53 -9.53 -28.77 -18.45
CA ASN A 53 -8.37 -29.35 -19.12
C ASN A 53 -8.46 -30.88 -19.22
N ASN A 54 -8.93 -31.53 -18.15
CA ASN A 54 -9.03 -32.99 -18.04
C ASN A 54 -10.29 -33.61 -18.67
N LEU A 55 -11.24 -32.80 -19.13
CA LEU A 55 -12.41 -33.29 -19.85
C LEU A 55 -12.01 -33.72 -21.27
N ASP A 56 -12.21 -35.02 -21.55
CA ASP A 56 -12.15 -35.62 -22.88
C ASP A 56 -13.50 -35.37 -23.58
N THR A 57 -13.73 -34.11 -23.96
CA THR A 57 -14.95 -33.70 -24.65
C THR A 57 -14.76 -33.86 -26.14
N GLN A 58 -15.58 -34.71 -26.77
CA GLN A 58 -15.81 -34.70 -28.22
C GLN A 58 -16.61 -33.45 -28.64
N GLY A 59 -16.09 -32.26 -28.31
CA GLY A 59 -16.71 -30.96 -28.55
C GLY A 59 -15.69 -29.97 -29.12
N ASP A 60 -16.21 -28.99 -29.85
CA ASP A 60 -15.47 -27.97 -30.60
C ASP A 60 -14.34 -27.32 -29.77
N ASP A 61 -13.08 -27.58 -30.14
CA ASP A 61 -11.85 -27.07 -29.48
C ASP A 61 -11.90 -25.56 -29.23
N LEU A 62 -12.64 -24.83 -30.07
CA LEU A 62 -12.88 -23.40 -29.92
C LEU A 62 -13.61 -23.05 -28.62
N ILE A 63 -14.63 -23.83 -28.23
CA ILE A 63 -15.39 -23.63 -27.00
C ILE A 63 -14.51 -23.88 -25.79
N LYS A 64 -13.73 -24.98 -25.80
CA LYS A 64 -12.80 -25.31 -24.70
C LYS A 64 -11.76 -24.21 -24.50
N LYS A 65 -11.16 -23.73 -25.59
CA LYS A 65 -10.20 -22.61 -25.57
C LYS A 65 -10.81 -21.31 -25.02
N ASN A 66 -12.04 -20.99 -25.43
CA ASN A 66 -12.75 -19.81 -24.94
C ASN A 66 -13.07 -19.89 -23.44
N ILE A 67 -13.54 -21.04 -22.95
CA ILE A 67 -13.83 -21.21 -21.52
C ILE A 67 -12.53 -21.14 -20.71
N TYR A 68 -11.45 -21.76 -21.17
CA TYR A 68 -10.15 -21.69 -20.50
C TYR A 68 -9.63 -20.24 -20.41
N SER A 69 -9.72 -19.49 -21.51
CA SER A 69 -9.33 -18.08 -21.53
C SER A 69 -10.16 -17.22 -20.57
N GLN A 70 -11.48 -17.45 -20.50
CA GLN A 70 -12.35 -16.74 -19.56
C GLN A 70 -12.03 -17.10 -18.11
N MET A 71 -11.77 -18.38 -17.83
CA MET A 71 -11.40 -18.84 -16.49
C MET A 71 -10.08 -18.20 -16.02
N SER A 72 -9.06 -18.18 -16.90
CA SER A 72 -7.80 -17.49 -16.62
C SER A 72 -8.02 -16.01 -16.31
N SER A 73 -8.82 -15.31 -17.13
CA SER A 73 -9.15 -13.91 -16.89
C SER A 73 -9.89 -13.68 -15.57
N LEU A 74 -10.76 -14.60 -15.15
CA LEU A 74 -11.46 -14.51 -13.86
C LEU A 74 -10.52 -14.76 -12.68
N ILE A 75 -9.58 -15.70 -12.81
CA ILE A 75 -8.54 -15.94 -11.80
C ILE A 75 -7.70 -14.68 -11.62
N ASP A 76 -7.25 -14.06 -12.72
CA ASP A 76 -6.45 -12.84 -12.69
C ASP A 76 -7.25 -11.66 -12.13
N ALA A 77 -8.54 -11.55 -12.45
CA ALA A 77 -9.43 -10.55 -11.87
C ALA A 77 -9.60 -10.75 -10.35
N ALA A 78 -9.84 -11.98 -9.89
CA ALA A 78 -9.97 -12.30 -8.46
C ALA A 78 -8.69 -11.97 -7.68
N ARG A 79 -7.52 -12.34 -8.24
CA ARG A 79 -6.21 -11.98 -7.68
C ARG A 79 -6.00 -10.47 -7.64
N SER A 80 -6.31 -9.77 -8.72
CA SER A 80 -6.20 -8.31 -8.78
C SER A 80 -7.09 -7.62 -7.74
N ILE A 81 -8.34 -8.08 -7.57
CA ILE A 81 -9.25 -7.58 -6.54
C ILE A 81 -8.69 -7.85 -5.15
N SER A 82 -8.24 -9.09 -4.87
CA SER A 82 -7.62 -9.45 -3.60
C SER A 82 -6.42 -8.55 -3.27
N HIS A 83 -5.49 -8.37 -4.22
CA HIS A 83 -4.32 -7.50 -4.05
C HIS A 83 -4.68 -6.01 -3.86
N SER A 84 -5.72 -5.52 -4.55
CA SER A 84 -6.23 -4.16 -4.32
C SER A 84 -6.82 -4.01 -2.92
N LEU A 85 -7.46 -5.07 -2.42
CA LEU A 85 -8.08 -5.08 -1.09
C LEU A 85 -7.05 -5.17 0.00
N TYR A 86 -6.05 -6.05 -0.09
CA TYR A 86 -4.96 -6.20 0.88
C TYR A 86 -3.75 -6.89 0.23
N PRO A 87 -2.51 -6.52 0.62
CA PRO A 87 -1.33 -7.15 0.06
C PRO A 87 -1.07 -8.55 0.67
N VAL A 88 -1.85 -9.56 0.25
CA VAL A 88 -1.96 -10.89 0.88
C VAL A 88 -0.62 -11.63 1.04
N ASN A 89 0.38 -11.32 0.21
CA ASN A 89 1.71 -11.96 0.24
C ASN A 89 2.83 -11.04 0.73
N LEU A 90 2.51 -9.85 1.26
CA LEU A 90 3.53 -8.92 1.75
C LEU A 90 4.38 -9.52 2.88
N GLU A 91 3.76 -10.28 3.77
CA GLU A 91 4.43 -10.86 4.93
C GLU A 91 5.51 -11.86 4.51
N SER A 92 5.23 -12.68 3.49
CA SER A 92 6.14 -13.71 2.98
C SER A 92 7.18 -13.16 2.02
N VAL A 93 6.80 -12.22 1.14
CA VAL A 93 7.65 -11.73 0.05
C VAL A 93 8.40 -10.45 0.45
N GLY A 94 7.85 -9.64 1.35
CA GLY A 94 8.42 -8.37 1.84
C GLY A 94 8.11 -7.16 0.96
N LEU A 95 8.22 -5.97 1.55
CA LEU A 95 7.84 -4.70 0.90
C LEU A 95 8.50 -4.45 -0.46
N VAL A 96 9.82 -4.65 -0.58
CA VAL A 96 10.59 -4.28 -1.79
C VAL A 96 10.08 -5.05 -3.01
N LEU A 97 10.08 -6.38 -2.93
CA LEU A 97 9.60 -7.25 -4.00
C LEU A 97 8.12 -7.00 -4.32
N TYR A 98 7.30 -6.69 -3.31
CA TYR A 98 5.89 -6.38 -3.51
C TYR A 98 5.67 -5.04 -4.24
N VAL A 99 6.53 -4.05 -4.01
CA VAL A 99 6.54 -2.80 -4.79
C VAL A 99 7.03 -3.04 -6.21
N GLU A 100 8.01 -3.92 -6.43
CA GLU A 100 8.44 -4.31 -7.79
C GLU A 100 7.31 -4.98 -8.59
N GLU A 101 6.50 -5.83 -7.95
CA GLU A 101 5.31 -6.40 -8.57
C GLU A 101 4.30 -5.30 -8.96
N LEU A 102 4.03 -4.34 -8.07
CA LEU A 102 3.20 -3.18 -8.37
C LEU A 102 3.74 -2.39 -9.59
N ILE A 103 5.06 -2.20 -9.66
CA ILE A 103 5.72 -1.49 -10.77
C ILE A 103 5.54 -2.26 -12.08
N SER A 104 5.76 -3.58 -12.07
CA SER A 104 5.57 -4.45 -13.22
C SER A 104 4.14 -4.33 -13.77
N ASN A 105 3.15 -4.39 -12.88
CA ASN A 105 1.72 -4.30 -13.23
C ASN A 105 1.31 -2.91 -13.77
N LEU A 106 2.08 -1.86 -13.49
CA LEU A 106 1.80 -0.48 -13.90
C LEU A 106 2.74 0.03 -14.99
N SER A 107 3.68 -0.79 -15.47
CA SER A 107 4.70 -0.44 -16.47
C SER A 107 4.12 0.12 -17.77
N HIS A 108 2.92 -0.30 -18.17
CA HIS A 108 2.22 0.23 -19.35
C HIS A 108 1.55 1.60 -19.14
N LYS A 109 1.44 2.08 -17.90
CA LYS A 109 0.74 3.33 -17.56
C LYS A 109 1.69 4.47 -17.20
N ILE A 110 2.80 4.16 -16.55
CA ILE A 110 3.78 5.15 -16.08
C ILE A 110 5.13 4.47 -15.87
N ASN A 111 6.23 5.19 -16.13
CA ASN A 111 7.56 4.71 -15.81
C ASN A 111 7.82 4.88 -14.30
N ILE A 112 8.13 3.79 -13.61
CA ILE A 112 8.40 3.82 -12.16
C ILE A 112 9.79 3.26 -11.88
N SER A 113 10.61 4.04 -11.20
CA SER A 113 11.93 3.61 -10.72
C SER A 113 11.90 3.40 -9.22
N LEU A 114 12.22 2.20 -8.76
CA LEU A 114 12.48 1.89 -7.35
C LEU A 114 13.98 1.84 -7.10
N GLN A 115 14.45 2.58 -6.10
CA GLN A 115 15.83 2.55 -5.64
C GLN A 115 15.87 2.28 -4.14
N VAL A 116 16.36 1.10 -3.77
CA VAL A 116 16.57 0.69 -2.38
C VAL A 116 18.06 0.77 -2.08
N MET A 117 18.42 1.54 -1.04
CA MET A 117 19.82 1.67 -0.65
C MET A 117 20.34 0.44 0.10
N PRO A 118 21.63 0.14 0.00
CA PRO A 118 22.25 -0.91 0.78
C PRO A 118 21.98 -0.75 2.28
N GLY A 119 21.79 -1.87 2.98
CA GLY A 119 21.46 -1.87 4.40
C GLY A 119 19.97 -1.71 4.72
N TYR A 120 19.08 -1.91 3.74
CA TYR A 120 17.65 -2.06 4.00
C TYR A 120 17.39 -3.27 4.88
N GLU A 121 16.62 -3.07 5.95
CA GLU A 121 16.14 -4.12 6.86
C GLU A 121 14.62 -4.22 6.79
N LYS A 122 14.09 -5.45 6.81
CA LYS A 122 12.66 -5.72 6.91
C LYS A 122 12.08 -5.04 8.16
N LYS A 123 10.89 -4.45 8.02
CA LYS A 123 10.21 -3.74 9.12
C LYS A 123 9.05 -4.59 9.67
N ASP A 124 8.46 -4.13 10.76
CA ASP A 124 7.22 -4.73 11.27
C ASP A 124 6.16 -4.75 10.16
N LEU A 125 5.39 -5.84 10.09
CA LEU A 125 4.42 -6.06 9.03
C LEU A 125 3.42 -4.91 8.93
N PHE A 126 3.00 -4.33 10.05
CA PHE A 126 2.10 -3.18 10.05
C PHE A 126 2.71 -2.00 9.30
N VAL A 127 3.99 -1.68 9.55
CA VAL A 127 4.71 -0.60 8.87
C VAL A 127 4.83 -0.86 7.37
N GLU A 128 5.21 -2.08 6.99
CA GLU A 128 5.33 -2.45 5.57
C GLU A 128 3.97 -2.35 4.84
N VAL A 129 2.87 -2.80 5.47
CA VAL A 129 1.52 -2.66 4.90
C VAL A 129 1.16 -1.19 4.71
N GLN A 130 1.37 -0.34 5.72
CA GLN A 130 1.06 1.08 5.62
C GLN A 130 1.91 1.78 4.56
N LEU A 131 3.21 1.47 4.46
CA LEU A 131 4.09 1.99 3.42
C LEU A 131 3.64 1.59 2.03
N TYR A 132 3.33 0.31 1.82
CA TYR A 132 2.82 -0.17 0.53
C TYR A 132 1.56 0.57 0.11
N ARG A 133 0.62 0.78 1.04
CA ARG A 133 -0.62 1.55 0.79
C ARG A 133 -0.36 3.00 0.43
N ILE A 134 0.60 3.64 1.08
CA ILE A 134 1.00 5.01 0.77
C ILE A 134 1.58 5.07 -0.65
N ILE A 135 2.45 4.13 -1.02
CA ILE A 135 3.02 4.02 -2.37
C ILE A 135 1.91 3.80 -3.40
N GLN A 136 1.00 2.86 -3.14
CA GLN A 136 -0.13 2.55 -4.01
C GLN A 136 -1.05 3.77 -4.25
N GLU A 137 -1.42 4.46 -3.17
CA GLU A 137 -2.28 5.66 -3.23
C GLU A 137 -1.58 6.81 -3.94
N PHE A 138 -0.30 7.05 -3.65
CA PHE A 138 0.50 8.09 -4.32
C PHE A 138 0.58 7.81 -5.82
N THR A 139 0.97 6.60 -6.22
CA THR A 139 1.05 6.20 -7.63
C THR A 139 -0.30 6.32 -8.34
N THR A 140 -1.39 5.94 -7.67
CA THR A 140 -2.75 6.09 -8.21
C THR A 140 -3.10 7.56 -8.45
N ASN A 141 -2.76 8.44 -7.51
CA ASN A 141 -2.98 9.88 -7.65
C ASN A 141 -2.15 10.48 -8.79
N VAL A 142 -0.90 10.04 -8.94
CA VAL A 142 -0.03 10.46 -10.06
C VAL A 142 -0.66 10.08 -11.39
N ILE A 143 -1.05 8.81 -11.58
CA ILE A 143 -1.66 8.33 -12.83
C ILE A 143 -2.95 9.10 -13.16
N LYS A 144 -3.77 9.43 -12.16
CA LYS A 144 -5.07 10.07 -12.38
C LYS A 144 -5.01 11.59 -12.55
N HIS A 145 -4.05 12.26 -11.93
CA HIS A 145 -4.12 13.71 -11.73
C HIS A 145 -2.89 14.49 -12.15
N SER A 146 -1.73 13.86 -12.33
CA SER A 146 -0.48 14.60 -12.53
C SER A 146 -0.04 14.72 -13.99
N ASN A 147 -0.53 13.88 -14.91
CA ASN A 147 0.06 13.75 -16.26
C ASN A 147 1.60 13.52 -16.23
N ALA A 148 2.11 12.91 -15.16
CA ALA A 148 3.53 12.54 -15.05
C ALA A 148 3.89 11.42 -16.02
N ALA A 149 5.10 11.49 -16.56
CA ALA A 149 5.70 10.39 -17.31
C ALA A 149 6.47 9.44 -16.38
N ASP A 150 7.02 9.98 -15.30
CA ASP A 150 7.96 9.28 -14.41
C ASP A 150 7.58 9.45 -12.93
N LEU A 151 7.76 8.36 -12.19
CA LEU A 151 7.65 8.30 -10.74
C LEU A 151 8.91 7.63 -10.17
N TRP A 152 9.44 8.19 -9.09
CA TRP A 152 10.61 7.68 -8.38
C TRP A 152 10.26 7.34 -6.93
N ILE A 153 10.66 6.15 -6.49
CA ILE A 153 10.57 5.68 -5.12
C ILE A 153 11.99 5.43 -4.63
N TYR A 154 12.36 6.08 -3.52
CA TYR A 154 13.66 5.92 -2.89
C TYR A 154 13.47 5.48 -1.43
N ILE A 155 14.15 4.40 -1.05
CA ILE A 155 14.10 3.86 0.31
C ILE A 155 15.52 3.78 0.85
N LYS A 156 15.74 4.35 2.04
CA LYS A 156 17.03 4.29 2.73
C LYS A 156 16.86 4.17 4.24
N ASP A 157 17.55 3.21 4.82
CA ASP A 157 17.72 3.11 6.26
C ASP A 157 18.87 4.03 6.73
N TYR A 158 18.60 4.76 7.81
CA TYR A 158 19.56 5.49 8.63
C TYR A 158 19.57 4.88 10.04
N PRO A 159 20.58 5.14 10.89
CA PRO A 159 20.67 4.55 12.23
C PRO A 159 19.38 4.72 13.07
N GLU A 160 18.77 5.91 13.06
CA GLU A 160 17.60 6.23 13.90
C GLU A 160 16.25 6.12 13.18
N ASN A 161 16.25 6.07 11.84
CA ASN A 161 15.02 6.13 11.06
C ASN A 161 15.18 5.54 9.66
N MET A 162 14.07 5.11 9.07
CA MET A 162 13.95 4.86 7.65
C MET A 162 13.42 6.12 6.96
N ALA A 163 14.03 6.51 5.84
CA ALA A 163 13.50 7.53 4.95
C ALA A 163 12.92 6.90 3.69
N VAL A 164 11.69 7.28 3.36
CA VAL A 164 11.03 6.94 2.08
C VAL A 164 10.71 8.23 1.35
N ILE A 165 11.13 8.33 0.09
CA ILE A 165 10.84 9.48 -0.77
C ILE A 165 10.09 8.98 -1.99
N ILE A 166 8.92 9.56 -2.25
CA ILE A 166 8.11 9.27 -3.44
C ILE A 166 7.93 10.58 -4.20
N SER A 167 8.23 10.58 -5.49
CA SER A 167 8.25 11.80 -6.30
C SER A 167 7.77 11.53 -7.72
N ASP A 168 7.06 12.46 -8.34
CA ASP A 168 6.67 12.41 -9.75
C ASP A 168 7.17 13.66 -10.51
N ASN A 169 7.15 13.64 -11.85
CA ASN A 169 7.49 14.80 -12.69
C ASN A 169 6.29 15.51 -13.33
N GLY A 170 5.07 15.23 -12.86
CA GLY A 170 3.85 15.76 -13.46
C GLY A 170 3.53 17.20 -13.05
N GLN A 171 2.25 17.52 -13.07
CA GLN A 171 1.72 18.74 -12.49
C GLN A 171 1.70 18.59 -10.97
N GLY A 172 2.61 19.32 -10.32
CA GLY A 172 2.65 19.38 -8.87
C GLY A 172 1.45 20.12 -8.30
N PHE A 173 1.30 20.07 -6.98
CA PHE A 173 0.25 20.81 -6.28
C PHE A 173 0.80 21.61 -5.09
N GLU A 174 0.16 22.73 -4.80
CA GLU A 174 0.40 23.54 -3.60
C GLU A 174 -0.23 22.79 -2.41
N TYR A 175 0.56 22.05 -1.63
CA TYR A 175 0.01 21.27 -0.51
C TYR A 175 -0.73 22.16 0.53
N GLU A 176 -0.32 23.41 0.67
CA GLU A 176 -0.94 24.38 1.59
C GLU A 176 -2.25 24.98 1.05
N ASP A 177 -2.38 25.12 -0.28
CA ASP A 177 -3.54 25.78 -0.91
C ASP A 177 -4.60 24.81 -1.44
N VAL A 178 -4.29 23.50 -1.50
CA VAL A 178 -5.22 22.50 -2.03
C VAL A 178 -6.12 21.96 -0.93
N LYS A 179 -7.43 21.95 -1.20
CA LYS A 179 -8.40 21.23 -0.38
C LYS A 179 -8.03 19.75 -0.35
N LYS A 180 -7.56 19.28 0.80
CA LYS A 180 -7.13 17.88 1.00
C LYS A 180 -8.25 16.91 0.65
N GLY A 181 -8.13 16.26 -0.52
CA GLY A 181 -8.99 15.17 -0.94
C GLY A 181 -8.81 13.94 -0.05
N MET A 182 -9.66 12.93 -0.25
CA MET A 182 -9.60 11.70 0.56
C MET A 182 -8.24 10.98 0.44
N GLY A 183 -7.60 10.99 -0.74
CA GLY A 183 -6.29 10.34 -0.94
C GLY A 183 -5.18 10.91 -0.07
N ILE A 184 -5.02 12.24 -0.02
CA ILE A 184 -4.03 12.90 0.83
C ILE A 184 -4.31 12.64 2.31
N LYS A 185 -5.58 12.72 2.73
CA LYS A 185 -5.98 12.41 4.12
C LYS A 185 -5.66 10.96 4.50
N ASN A 186 -5.88 10.01 3.58
CA ASN A 186 -5.54 8.61 3.80
C ASN A 186 -4.03 8.43 3.96
N ILE A 187 -3.22 9.04 3.10
CA ILE A 187 -1.75 9.02 3.21
C ILE A 187 -1.31 9.56 4.57
N GLU A 188 -1.80 10.74 4.98
CA GLU A 188 -1.46 11.36 6.27
C GLU A 188 -1.85 10.49 7.47
N SER A 189 -3.04 9.89 7.43
CA SER A 189 -3.54 9.01 8.49
C SER A 189 -2.64 7.78 8.67
N ARG A 190 -2.22 7.16 7.55
CA ARG A 190 -1.32 6.00 7.57
C ARG A 190 0.07 6.36 8.08
N ILE A 191 0.63 7.50 7.66
CA ILE A 191 1.90 8.02 8.17
C ILE A 191 1.82 8.22 9.69
N LYS A 192 0.73 8.84 10.17
CA LYS A 192 0.49 9.05 11.60
C LYS A 192 0.40 7.74 12.38
N SER A 193 -0.23 6.70 11.81
CA SER A 193 -0.36 5.39 12.46
C SER A 193 0.97 4.66 12.68
N MET A 194 2.00 4.99 11.89
CA MET A 194 3.36 4.47 12.04
C MET A 194 4.23 5.34 12.96
N ASN A 195 3.65 6.34 13.64
CA ASN A 195 4.40 7.38 14.35
C ASN A 195 5.46 8.07 13.48
N ALA A 196 5.22 8.11 12.16
CA ALA A 196 6.14 8.69 11.20
C ALA A 196 5.86 10.19 11.00
N THR A 197 6.87 10.90 10.52
CA THR A 197 6.74 12.30 10.10
C THR A 197 6.80 12.40 8.58
N HIS A 198 6.23 13.45 8.02
CA HIS A 198 6.27 13.67 6.59
C HIS A 198 6.42 15.13 6.21
N LYS A 199 6.87 15.35 4.98
CA LYS A 199 6.91 16.67 4.35
C LYS A 199 6.59 16.56 2.87
N TRP A 200 5.62 17.34 2.43
CA TRP A 200 5.35 17.58 1.02
C TRP A 200 6.26 18.70 0.52
N LYS A 201 6.81 18.53 -0.68
CA LYS A 201 7.62 19.54 -1.38
C LYS A 201 7.26 19.54 -2.86
N LYS A 202 7.42 20.69 -3.51
CA LYS A 202 7.59 20.73 -4.97
C LYS A 202 8.90 20.03 -5.32
N THR A 203 8.95 19.41 -6.50
CA THR A 203 10.21 18.84 -7.00
C THR A 203 11.21 19.94 -7.35
N PHE A 204 12.47 19.55 -7.62
CA PHE A 204 13.54 20.49 -7.93
C PHE A 204 13.30 21.36 -9.17
N SER A 205 12.39 20.96 -10.07
CA SER A 205 12.03 21.71 -11.28
C SER A 205 10.73 22.51 -11.13
N ASN A 206 10.14 22.59 -9.92
CA ASN A 206 8.79 23.12 -9.67
C ASN A 206 7.68 22.39 -10.46
N LYS A 207 7.96 21.19 -10.97
CA LYS A 207 7.03 20.33 -11.73
C LYS A 207 6.94 18.96 -11.07
N GLY A 208 5.80 18.70 -10.46
CA GLY A 208 5.49 17.42 -9.82
C GLY A 208 5.43 17.52 -8.31
N SER A 209 5.10 16.42 -7.67
CA SER A 209 4.93 16.34 -6.22
C SER A 209 6.03 15.48 -5.61
N ARG A 210 6.45 15.81 -4.39
CA ARG A 210 7.38 15.00 -3.61
C ARG A 210 6.90 14.83 -2.19
N LEU A 211 6.71 13.58 -1.78
CA LEU A 211 6.43 13.18 -0.41
C LEU A 211 7.68 12.58 0.20
N ILE A 212 8.13 13.16 1.31
CA ILE A 212 9.24 12.65 2.12
C ILE A 212 8.64 12.12 3.42
N ILE A 213 8.93 10.88 3.77
CA ILE A 213 8.45 10.20 4.98
C ILE A 213 9.67 9.77 5.79
N LYS A 214 9.64 10.01 7.10
CA LYS A 214 10.64 9.52 8.05
C LYS A 214 9.97 8.67 9.12
N ILE A 215 10.34 7.41 9.20
CA ILE A 215 9.78 6.42 10.11
C ILE A 215 10.84 6.07 11.16
N PRO A 216 10.60 6.26 12.45
CA PRO A 216 11.58 5.89 13.49
C PRO A 216 11.84 4.38 13.49
N LYS A 217 13.09 3.95 13.75
CA LYS A 217 13.41 2.51 13.83
C LYS A 217 12.82 1.85 15.07
N HIS A 218 12.72 2.57 16.18
CA HIS A 218 12.13 2.07 17.42
C HIS A 218 10.64 2.37 17.49
N HIS A 219 9.83 1.35 17.21
CA HIS A 219 8.41 1.34 17.59
C HIS A 219 8.32 1.03 19.10
N GLU A 220 8.56 2.02 19.95
CA GLU A 220 8.09 1.92 21.32
C GLU A 220 6.57 2.10 21.30
N PHE A 221 5.84 0.98 21.35
CA PHE A 221 4.49 1.01 21.87
C PHE A 221 4.62 1.33 23.37
N PRO A 222 3.90 2.32 23.92
CA PRO A 222 3.85 2.48 25.36
C PRO A 222 3.33 1.16 25.95
N ASN A 223 4.16 0.55 26.80
CA ASN A 223 3.91 -0.71 27.48
C ASN A 223 2.44 -0.87 27.85
N GLN A 224 1.83 -1.98 27.43
CA GLN A 224 0.79 -2.58 28.24
C GLN A 224 1.48 -2.96 29.54
N THR A 225 1.21 -2.20 30.60
CA THR A 225 1.51 -2.65 31.96
C THR A 225 0.90 -4.03 32.13
N SER A 226 1.77 -5.03 32.28
CA SER A 226 1.44 -6.30 32.88
C SER A 226 0.88 -6.00 34.27
N THR A 227 -0.44 -5.98 34.38
CA THR A 227 -1.07 -6.49 35.59
C THR A 227 -0.90 -8.00 35.54
N ASP A 228 0.10 -8.48 36.27
CA ASP A 228 -0.02 -9.58 37.24
C ASP A 228 1.26 -9.63 38.09
#